data_AF-A0A395CT97-F1
#
_entry.id   AF-A0A395CT97-F1
#
_cell.length_a   1.000
_cell.length_b   1.000
_cell.length_c   1.000
_cell.angle_alpha   90.00
_cell.angle_beta   90.00
_cell.angle_gamma   90.00
#
_symmetry.space_group_name_H-M   'P 1'
#
loop_
_entity.id
_entity.type
_entity.pdbx_description
1 polymer ?
#
loop_
_entity_poly.entity_id
_entity_poly.type
_entity_poly.pdbx_seq_one_letter_code
_entity_poly.pdbx_strand_id
1 'polypeptide(L)'
;MLVACFVSSLPHPARAQAVSGFNFCAPPHRPACVSENSSKIAANACDEEIKSYIATVFRYRECLETESERAVRESNEVIDQWRCRQSGERCKH
;
A
#
# COMPACT_ATOMS: atom_id res chain seq x y z
N MET A 1 -13.03 46.28 25.58
CA MET A 1 -13.65 45.41 24.57
C MET A 1 -12.61 44.36 24.16
N LEU A 2 -12.77 43.13 24.61
CA LEU A 2 -11.88 42.00 24.28
C LEU A 2 -12.56 41.16 23.21
N VAL A 3 -11.99 41.09 22.00
CA VAL A 3 -12.44 40.19 20.94
C VAL A 3 -11.67 38.89 21.09
N ALA A 4 -12.37 37.82 21.49
CA ALA A 4 -11.81 36.47 21.56
C ALA A 4 -11.88 35.82 20.16
N CYS A 5 -10.74 35.62 19.52
CA CYS A 5 -10.64 34.76 18.34
C CYS A 5 -10.74 33.29 18.77
N PHE A 6 -11.91 32.69 18.56
CA PHE A 6 -12.08 31.24 18.60
C PHE A 6 -11.35 30.63 17.41
N VAL A 7 -10.15 30.09 17.67
CA VAL A 7 -9.44 29.27 16.68
C VAL A 7 -10.03 27.88 16.76
N SER A 8 -11.00 27.59 15.89
CA SER A 8 -11.56 26.25 15.72
C SER A 8 -10.49 25.34 15.08
N SER A 9 -9.69 24.71 15.93
CA SER A 9 -8.77 23.64 15.53
C SER A 9 -9.59 22.41 15.13
N LEU A 10 -9.97 22.31 13.86
CA LEU A 10 -10.50 21.08 13.28
C LEU A 10 -9.47 19.96 13.53
N PRO A 11 -9.89 18.77 14.02
CA PRO A 11 -8.98 17.65 14.17
C PRO A 11 -8.47 17.27 12.77
N HIS A 12 -7.18 17.54 12.53
CA HIS A 12 -6.49 17.01 11.37
C HIS A 12 -6.62 15.49 11.39
N PRO A 13 -7.06 14.83 10.31
CA PRO A 13 -6.89 13.40 10.21
C PRO A 13 -5.40 13.11 10.37
N ALA A 14 -5.05 12.27 11.35
CA ALA A 14 -3.69 11.82 11.56
C ALA A 14 -3.25 11.11 10.27
N ARG A 15 -2.51 11.84 9.42
CA ARG A 15 -1.87 11.29 8.25
C ARG A 15 -0.92 10.22 8.78
N ALA A 16 -1.23 8.96 8.53
CA ALA A 16 -0.38 7.84 8.89
C ALA A 16 1.05 8.18 8.44
N GLN A 17 1.94 8.38 9.41
CA GLN A 17 3.35 8.55 9.13
C GLN A 17 3.82 7.19 8.65
N ALA A 18 3.97 7.05 7.33
CA ALA A 18 4.53 5.86 6.74
C ALA A 18 5.91 5.65 7.36
N VAL A 19 6.05 4.60 8.17
CA VAL A 19 7.35 4.13 8.62
C VAL A 19 8.13 3.77 7.35
N SER A 20 9.18 4.54 7.06
CA SER A 20 10.03 4.34 5.89
C SER A 20 10.66 2.94 5.97
N GLY A 21 10.11 1.99 5.23
CA GLY A 21 10.59 0.60 5.20
C GLY A 21 9.52 -0.44 4.87
N PHE A 22 8.26 -0.21 5.23
CA PHE A 22 7.16 -1.15 4.95
C PHE A 22 6.11 -0.48 4.08
N ASN A 23 6.24 -0.62 2.76
CA ASN A 23 5.09 -0.40 1.89
C ASN A 23 4.16 -1.62 2.08
N PHE A 24 2.93 -1.38 2.51
CA PHE A 24 1.97 -2.44 2.77
C PHE A 24 1.07 -2.63 1.54
N CYS A 25 1.20 -3.78 0.88
CA CYS A 25 0.24 -4.21 -0.14
C CYS A 25 -0.96 -4.84 0.55
N ALA A 26 -2.09 -4.14 0.58
CA ALA A 26 -3.32 -4.64 1.19
C ALA A 26 -4.02 -5.67 0.27
N PRO A 27 -4.21 -6.92 0.70
CA PRO A 27 -4.92 -7.92 -0.10
C PRO A 27 -6.39 -7.51 -0.30
N PRO A 28 -6.96 -7.68 -1.50
CA PRO A 28 -8.37 -7.38 -1.74
C PRO A 28 -9.27 -8.41 -1.04
N HIS A 29 -10.39 -7.95 -0.49
CA HIS A 29 -11.41 -8.82 0.09
C HIS A 29 -12.37 -9.34 -0.97
N ARG A 30 -12.77 -10.61 -0.83
CA ARG A 30 -13.78 -11.22 -1.69
C ARG A 30 -15.12 -10.49 -1.54
N PRO A 31 -15.78 -10.07 -2.63
CA PRO A 31 -17.12 -9.47 -2.55
C PRO A 31 -18.13 -10.46 -1.97
N ALA A 32 -18.95 -9.99 -1.02
CA ALA A 32 -19.98 -10.80 -0.37
C ALA A 32 -21.08 -11.23 -1.37
N CYS A 33 -21.35 -10.41 -2.38
CA CYS A 33 -22.38 -10.65 -3.38
C CYS A 33 -22.17 -11.96 -4.18
N VAL A 34 -20.94 -12.47 -4.27
CA VAL A 34 -20.62 -13.74 -4.95
C VAL A 34 -21.14 -14.96 -4.19
N SER A 35 -21.32 -14.83 -2.87
CA SER A 35 -21.82 -15.91 -2.00
C SER A 35 -23.33 -15.85 -1.75
N GLU A 36 -24.01 -14.79 -2.19
CA GLU A 36 -25.43 -14.57 -1.91
C GLU A 36 -26.31 -14.86 -3.13
N ASN A 37 -27.40 -15.62 -2.94
CA ASN A 37 -28.43 -15.77 -3.96
C ASN A 37 -29.20 -14.45 -4.11
N SER A 38 -29.01 -13.74 -5.22
CA SER A 38 -29.46 -12.36 -5.38
C SER A 38 -30.54 -12.18 -6.47
N SER A 39 -31.41 -11.19 -6.27
CA SER A 39 -32.41 -10.77 -7.26
C SER A 39 -31.74 -10.03 -8.43
N LYS A 40 -32.42 -9.84 -9.58
CA LYS A 40 -31.84 -9.17 -10.76
C LYS A 40 -31.26 -7.76 -10.49
N ILE A 41 -31.89 -6.98 -9.60
CA ILE A 41 -31.38 -5.65 -9.21
C ILE A 41 -30.08 -5.78 -8.40
N ALA A 42 -30.01 -6.77 -7.51
CA ALA A 42 -28.82 -7.08 -6.74
C ALA A 42 -27.69 -7.71 -7.61
N ALA A 43 -28.04 -8.34 -8.74
CA ALA A 43 -27.06 -8.80 -9.72
C ALA A 43 -26.28 -7.64 -10.36
N ASN A 44 -26.95 -6.55 -10.74
CA ASN A 44 -26.26 -5.37 -11.31
C ASN A 44 -25.35 -4.67 -10.29
N ALA A 45 -25.77 -4.60 -9.02
CA ALA A 45 -24.90 -4.09 -7.96
C ALA A 45 -23.67 -4.98 -7.75
N CYS A 46 -23.86 -6.31 -7.82
CA CYS A 46 -22.75 -7.26 -7.75
C CYS A 46 -21.78 -7.13 -8.92
N ASP A 47 -22.24 -6.84 -10.13
CA ASP A 47 -21.36 -6.57 -11.28
C ASP A 47 -20.40 -5.40 -11.02
N GLU A 48 -20.87 -4.31 -10.42
CA GLU A 48 -20.02 -3.17 -10.08
C GLU A 48 -19.05 -3.49 -8.93
N GLU A 49 -19.48 -4.25 -7.92
CA GLU A 49 -18.59 -4.74 -6.86
C GLU A 49 -17.49 -5.65 -7.42
N ILE A 50 -17.82 -6.54 -8.35
CA ILE A 50 -16.86 -7.43 -9.01
C ILE A 50 -15.86 -6.62 -9.84
N LYS A 51 -16.30 -5.61 -10.60
CA LYS A 51 -15.40 -4.73 -11.36
C LYS A 51 -14.42 -4.00 -10.44
N SER A 52 -14.91 -3.46 -9.32
CA SER A 52 -14.09 -2.81 -8.29
C SER A 52 -13.08 -3.78 -7.66
N TYR A 53 -13.52 -5.00 -7.33
CA TYR A 53 -12.66 -6.05 -6.81
C TYR A 53 -11.53 -6.40 -7.79
N ILE A 54 -11.85 -6.59 -9.07
CA ILE A 54 -10.86 -6.88 -10.11
C ILE A 54 -9.84 -5.74 -10.23
N ALA A 55 -10.29 -4.48 -10.26
CA ALA A 55 -9.39 -3.33 -10.30
C ALA A 55 -8.45 -3.29 -9.08
N THR A 56 -8.98 -3.64 -7.89
CA THR A 56 -8.19 -3.70 -6.65
C THR A 56 -7.18 -4.87 -6.69
N VAL A 57 -7.55 -6.02 -7.26
CA VAL A 57 -6.62 -7.15 -7.49
C VAL A 57 -5.45 -6.72 -8.36
N PHE A 58 -5.68 -5.98 -9.45
CA PHE A 58 -4.59 -5.50 -10.31
C PHE A 58 -3.64 -4.56 -9.57
N ARG A 59 -4.17 -3.59 -8.81
CA ARG A 59 -3.34 -2.69 -7.98
C ARG A 59 -2.55 -3.44 -6.91
N TYR A 60 -3.17 -4.43 -6.28
CA TYR A 60 -2.49 -5.28 -5.31
C TYR A 60 -1.30 -6.03 -5.93
N ARG A 61 -1.47 -6.56 -7.14
CA ARG A 61 -0.39 -7.25 -7.87
C ARG A 61 0.76 -6.30 -8.24
N GLU A 62 0.44 -5.12 -8.78
CA GLU A 62 1.44 -4.10 -9.12
C GLU A 62 2.25 -3.67 -7.88
N CYS A 63 1.58 -3.52 -6.73
CA CYS A 63 2.25 -3.27 -5.46
C CYS A 63 3.21 -4.41 -5.09
N LEU A 64 2.76 -5.66 -5.15
CA LEU A 64 3.61 -6.81 -4.83
C LEU A 64 4.83 -6.93 -5.75
N GLU A 65 4.67 -6.65 -7.04
CA GLU A 65 5.76 -6.63 -8.02
C GLU A 65 6.79 -5.55 -7.64
N THR A 66 6.33 -4.33 -7.35
CA THR A 66 7.19 -3.22 -6.92
C THR A 66 7.96 -3.55 -5.63
N GLU A 67 7.29 -4.13 -4.63
CA GLU A 67 7.92 -4.51 -3.37
C GLU A 67 8.90 -5.67 -3.53
N SER A 68 8.62 -6.60 -4.44
CA SER A 68 9.54 -7.69 -4.76
C SER A 68 10.82 -7.15 -5.38
N GLU A 69 10.72 -6.23 -6.35
CA GLU A 69 11.87 -5.57 -6.98
C GLU A 69 12.68 -4.76 -5.96
N ARG A 70 11.99 -4.02 -5.09
CA ARG A 70 12.61 -3.28 -4.00
C ARG A 70 13.41 -4.21 -3.09
N ALA A 71 12.81 -5.31 -2.62
CA ALA A 71 13.47 -6.25 -1.72
C ALA A 71 14.72 -6.88 -2.36
N VAL A 72 14.67 -7.19 -3.66
CA VAL A 72 15.83 -7.69 -4.41
C VAL A 72 16.95 -6.65 -4.45
N ARG A 73 16.63 -5.39 -4.78
CA ARG A 73 17.61 -4.30 -4.83
C ARG A 73 18.26 -4.06 -3.47
N GLU A 74 17.46 -3.94 -2.41
CA GLU A 74 17.96 -3.75 -1.04
C GLU A 74 18.85 -4.94 -0.60
N SER A 75 18.47 -6.17 -0.96
CA SER A 75 19.28 -7.36 -0.66
C SER A 75 20.64 -7.33 -1.37
N ASN A 76 20.66 -6.94 -2.65
CA ASN A 76 21.90 -6.83 -3.42
C ASN A 76 22.81 -5.73 -2.86
N GLU A 77 22.25 -4.58 -2.50
CA GLU A 77 23.01 -3.49 -1.86
C GLU A 77 23.67 -3.95 -0.55
N VAL A 78 22.95 -4.72 0.28
CA VAL A 78 23.49 -5.29 1.52
C VAL A 78 24.62 -6.29 1.24
N ILE A 79 24.44 -7.18 0.25
CA ILE A 79 25.45 -8.16 -0.16
C ILE A 79 26.72 -7.47 -0.66
N ASP A 80 26.57 -6.44 -1.49
CA ASP A 80 27.71 -5.71 -2.05
C ASP A 80 28.46 -4.93 -0.98
N GLN A 81 27.74 -4.29 -0.06
CA GLN A 81 28.35 -3.66 1.12
C GLN A 81 29.12 -4.67 1.97
N TRP A 82 28.55 -5.86 2.20
CA TRP A 82 29.21 -6.92 2.96
C TRP A 82 30.48 -7.42 2.27
N ARG A 83 30.39 -7.75 0.97
CA ARG A 83 31.53 -8.22 0.17
C ARG A 83 32.65 -7.19 0.14
N CYS A 84 32.32 -5.91 -0.02
CA CYS A 84 33.31 -4.86 -0.03
C CYS A 84 34.05 -4.71 1.32
N ARG A 85 33.34 -4.85 2.44
CA ARG A 85 33.98 -4.90 3.77
C ARG A 85 34.94 -6.08 3.93
N GLN A 86 34.62 -7.21 3.30
CA GLN A 86 35.46 -8.42 3.34
C GLN A 86 36.67 -8.34 2.41
N SER A 87 36.54 -7.75 1.21
CA SER A 87 37.62 -7.69 0.23
C SER A 87 38.67 -6.60 0.52
N GLY A 88 38.37 -5.63 1.38
CA GLY A 88 39.29 -4.54 1.71
C GLY A 88 39.48 -3.52 0.57
N GLU A 89 38.71 -3.64 -0.52
CA GLU A 89 38.71 -2.68 -1.62
C GLU A 89 37.91 -1.42 -1.24
N ARG A 90 38.26 -0.26 -1.84
CA ARG A 90 37.50 0.98 -1.64
C ARG A 90 36.13 0.86 -2.31
N CYS A 91 35.09 0.68 -1.51
CA CYS A 91 33.70 0.70 -1.99
C CYS A 91 33.40 2.04 -2.67
N LYS A 92 32.88 2.03 -3.90
CA LYS A 92 32.31 3.22 -4.52
C LYS A 92 30.87 3.37 -4.01
N HIS A 93 30.56 4.55 -3.47
CA HIS A 93 29.19 5.00 -3.20
C HIS A 93 28.63 5.65 -4.47
#